data_AF-A0A5S4EY47-F1
#
_entry.id   AF-A0A5S4EY47-F1
#
_cell.length_a   1.000
_cell.length_b   1.000
_cell.length_c   1.000
_cell.angle_alpha   90.00
_cell.angle_beta   90.00
_cell.angle_gamma   90.00
#
_symmetry.space_group_name_H-M   'P 1'
#
loop_
_entity.id
_entity.type
_entity.pdbx_description
1 polymer ?
#
loop_
_entity_poly.entity_id
_entity_poly.type
_entity_poly.pdbx_seq_one_letter_code
_entity_poly.pdbx_strand_id
1 'polypeptide(L)'
;MTTWAQVRDRIIARDPRGLADLVITLPDAERAEAARRLPELHKDLRAAAGRRAGERWSSGQDEGEGDGEWDRESDGEWEGDGRGPWDGAGDCLL
;
A
#
# COMPACT_ATOMS: atom_id res chain seq x y z
N MET A 1 8.10 5.79 22.49
CA MET A 1 7.73 4.96 21.32
C MET A 1 8.40 5.53 20.10
N THR A 2 8.93 4.68 19.20
CA THR A 2 9.53 5.16 17.94
C THR A 2 8.45 5.49 16.93
N THR A 3 8.72 6.45 16.04
CA THR A 3 7.82 6.80 14.92
C THR A 3 7.44 5.60 14.07
N TRP A 4 8.42 4.74 13.78
CA TRP A 4 8.18 3.50 13.06
C TRP A 4 7.17 2.58 13.78
N ALA A 5 7.23 2.47 15.11
CA ALA A 5 6.26 1.68 15.86
C ALA A 5 4.83 2.24 15.70
N GLN A 6 4.68 3.57 15.75
CA GLN A 6 3.37 4.21 15.55
C GLN A 6 2.83 3.99 14.13
N VAL A 7 3.66 4.15 13.10
CA VAL A 7 3.29 3.87 11.70
C VAL A 7 2.85 2.42 11.53
N ARG A 8 3.65 1.48 12.05
CA ARG A 8 3.34 0.06 12.02
C ARG A 8 2.01 -0.25 12.70
N ASP A 9 1.78 0.30 13.89
CA ASP A 9 0.57 0.04 14.66
C ASP A 9 -0.68 0.55 13.93
N ARG A 10 -0.63 1.72 13.26
CA ARG A 10 -1.74 2.22 12.42
C ARG A 10 -2.01 1.35 11.20
N ILE A 11 -0.96 0.81 10.57
CA ILE A 11 -1.10 -0.14 9.46
C ILE A 11 -1.77 -1.43 9.93
N ILE A 12 -1.32 -1.98 11.06
CA ILE A 12 -1.91 -3.19 11.66
C ILE A 12 -3.37 -2.95 12.04
N ALA A 13 -3.68 -1.79 12.62
CA ALA A 13 -5.03 -1.39 13.00
C ALA A 13 -5.93 -1.04 11.79
N ARG A 14 -5.38 -1.02 10.57
CA ARG A 14 -6.08 -0.63 9.33
C ARG A 14 -6.73 0.76 9.46
N ASP A 15 -6.01 1.71 10.05
CA ASP A 15 -6.44 3.11 10.21
C ASP A 15 -5.76 4.01 9.16
N PRO A 16 -6.33 4.14 7.95
CA PRO A 16 -5.71 4.92 6.88
C PRO A 16 -5.71 6.42 7.16
N ARG A 17 -6.72 6.94 7.87
CA ARG A 17 -6.83 8.37 8.20
C ARG A 17 -5.78 8.76 9.22
N GLY A 18 -5.69 8.01 10.33
CA GLY A 18 -4.69 8.30 11.33
C GLY A 18 -3.25 8.02 10.88
N LEU A 19 -3.05 7.11 9.92
CA LEU A 19 -1.76 6.94 9.25
C LEU A 19 -1.41 8.17 8.40
N ALA A 20 -2.35 8.70 7.62
CA ALA A 20 -2.11 9.89 6.80
C ALA A 20 -1.80 11.13 7.66
N ASP A 21 -2.60 11.36 8.70
CA ASP A 21 -2.38 12.44 9.65
C ASP A 21 -1.00 12.34 10.31
N LEU A 22 -0.62 11.13 10.74
CA LEU A 22 0.71 10.87 11.30
C LEU A 22 1.80 11.24 10.29
N VAL A 23 1.75 10.71 9.06
CA VAL A 23 2.79 10.92 8.03
C VAL A 23 2.98 12.39 7.68
N ILE A 24 1.90 13.19 7.64
CA ILE A 24 1.96 14.63 7.38
C ILE A 24 2.76 15.35 8.48
N THR A 25 2.63 14.92 9.72
CA THR A 25 3.34 15.53 10.87
C THR A 25 4.79 15.07 11.02
N LEU A 26 5.22 14.01 10.32
CA LEU A 26 6.57 13.46 10.48
C LEU A 26 7.63 14.26 9.70
N PRO A 27 8.84 14.41 10.25
CA PRO A 27 9.99 14.92 9.50
C PRO A 27 10.36 14.02 8.31
N ASP A 28 10.97 14.59 7.27
CA ASP A 28 11.41 13.86 6.07
C ASP A 28 12.30 12.65 6.38
N ALA A 29 13.24 12.80 7.32
CA ALA A 29 14.12 11.71 7.72
C ALA A 29 13.34 10.51 8.29
N GLU A 30 12.27 10.77 9.03
CA GLU A 30 11.43 9.73 9.61
C GLU A 30 10.49 9.11 8.58
N ARG A 31 9.99 9.91 7.63
CA ARG A 31 9.23 9.40 6.47
C ARG A 31 10.08 8.47 5.60
N ALA A 32 11.31 8.88 5.31
CA ALA A 32 12.25 8.07 4.54
C ALA A 32 12.57 6.75 5.27
N GLU A 33 12.75 6.81 6.58
CA GLU A 33 12.97 5.60 7.39
C GLU A 33 11.76 4.66 7.39
N ALA A 34 10.55 5.21 7.53
CA ALA A 34 9.33 4.40 7.43
C ALA A 34 9.20 3.77 6.04
N ALA A 35 9.46 4.53 4.96
CA ALA A 35 9.42 4.03 3.59
C ALA A 35 10.40 2.88 3.34
N ARG A 36 11.61 2.94 3.92
CA ARG A 36 12.60 1.85 3.83
C ARG A 36 12.13 0.55 4.49
N ARG A 37 11.29 0.63 5.53
CA ARG A 37 10.84 -0.53 6.31
C ARG A 37 9.50 -1.10 5.85
N LEU A 38 8.70 -0.35 5.10
CA LEU A 38 7.40 -0.78 4.59
C LEU A 38 7.44 -2.08 3.77
N PRO A 39 8.43 -2.31 2.87
CA PRO A 39 8.48 -3.55 2.10
C PRO A 39 8.61 -4.81 2.98
N GLU A 40 9.43 -4.75 4.03
CA GLU A 40 9.60 -5.86 4.96
C GLU A 40 8.32 -6.09 5.79
N LEU A 41 7.69 -5.01 6.28
CA LEU A 41 6.41 -5.13 6.97
C LEU A 41 5.32 -5.75 6.08
N HIS A 42 5.28 -5.41 4.79
CA HIS A 42 4.33 -5.99 3.85
C HIS A 42 4.57 -7.50 3.65
N LYS A 43 5.83 -7.93 3.55
CA LYS A 43 6.19 -9.37 3.51
C LYS A 43 5.72 -10.09 4.77
N ASP A 44 5.95 -9.50 5.94
CA ASP A 44 5.55 -10.09 7.22
C ASP A 44 4.03 -10.23 7.34
N LEU A 45 3.27 -9.19 6.96
CA LEU A 45 1.81 -9.22 6.97
C LEU A 45 1.26 -10.23 5.97
N ARG A 46 1.86 -10.33 4.78
CA ARG A 46 1.50 -11.34 3.77
C ARG A 46 1.79 -12.76 4.27
N ALA A 47 2.95 -13.00 4.87
CA ALA A 47 3.30 -14.29 5.46
C ALA A 47 2.36 -14.67 6.61
N ALA A 48 2.00 -13.71 7.47
CA ALA A 48 1.05 -13.93 8.55
C ALA A 48 -0.37 -14.22 8.03
N ALA A 49 -0.81 -13.56 6.96
CA ALA A 49 -2.08 -13.84 6.30
C ALA A 49 -2.08 -15.23 5.64
N GLY A 50 -0.98 -15.60 4.96
CA GLY A 50 -0.80 -16.92 4.36
C GLY A 50 -0.78 -18.06 5.39
N ARG A 51 -0.15 -17.85 6.56
CA ARG A 51 -0.23 -18.81 7.67
C ARG A 51 -1.64 -18.96 8.21
N ARG A 52 -2.37 -17.87 8.45
CA ARG A 52 -3.79 -17.94 8.87
C ARG A 52 -4.69 -18.64 7.85
N ALA A 53 -4.44 -18.43 6.56
CA ALA A 53 -5.16 -19.13 5.49
C ALA A 53 -4.81 -20.62 5.47
N GLY A 54 -3.54 -20.98 5.60
CA GLY A 54 -3.09 -22.38 5.70
C GLY A 54 -3.58 -23.10 6.96
N GLU A 55 -3.66 -22.42 8.10
CA GLU A 55 -4.27 -22.92 9.34
C GLU A 55 -5.77 -23.11 9.15
N ARG A 56 -6.48 -22.18 8.50
CA ARG A 56 -7.91 -22.30 8.19
C ARG A 56 -8.19 -23.47 7.23
N TRP A 57 -7.36 -23.68 6.22
CA TRP A 57 -7.49 -24.80 5.28
C TRP A 57 -7.12 -26.14 5.92
N SER A 58 -6.17 -26.16 6.87
CA SER A 58 -5.86 -27.37 7.66
C SER A 58 -6.91 -27.69 8.72
N SER A 59 -7.81 -26.75 9.04
CA SER A 59 -8.85 -26.89 10.07
C SER A 59 -10.21 -27.38 9.53
N GLY A 60 -10.34 -27.66 8.22
CA GLY A 60 -11.52 -28.34 7.69
C GLY A 60 -12.86 -27.63 7.91
N GLN A 61 -12.91 -26.30 7.79
CA GLN A 61 -14.16 -25.59 7.52
C GLN A 61 -14.11 -25.06 6.09
N ASP A 62 -14.41 -25.98 5.17
CA ASP A 62 -15.07 -25.70 3.89
C ASP A 62 -16.28 -24.82 4.18
N GLU A 63 -16.31 -23.58 3.68
CA GLU A 63 -17.45 -22.85 3.13
C GLU A 63 -16.91 -21.51 2.57
N GLY A 64 -16.90 -21.34 1.24
CA GLY A 64 -16.80 -20.04 0.59
C GLY A 64 -15.73 -19.91 -0.49
N GLU A 65 -16.13 -20.17 -1.74
CA GLU A 65 -15.49 -19.73 -2.99
C GLU A 65 -14.96 -18.29 -2.89
N GLY A 66 -13.75 -18.09 -3.40
CA GLY A 66 -13.12 -16.79 -3.56
C GLY A 66 -11.90 -16.98 -4.45
N ASP A 67 -12.14 -17.03 -5.75
CA ASP A 67 -11.14 -17.20 -6.80
C ASP A 67 -10.00 -16.19 -6.61
N GLY A 68 -8.80 -16.73 -6.42
CA GLY A 68 -7.59 -15.96 -6.20
C GLY A 68 -7.04 -15.44 -7.52
N GLU A 69 -7.59 -14.35 -8.03
CA GLU A 69 -7.00 -13.62 -9.16
C GLU A 69 -6.30 -12.34 -8.65
N TRP A 70 -5.12 -12.53 -8.05
CA TRP A 70 -4.16 -11.44 -7.83
C TRP A 70 -2.74 -11.85 -8.22
N ASP A 71 -2.60 -12.75 -9.20
CA ASP A 71 -1.39 -12.91 -9.99
C ASP A 71 -1.63 -12.14 -11.30
N ARG A 72 -1.29 -10.85 -11.34
CA ARG A 72 -0.02 -10.38 -11.92
C ARG A 72 0.22 -10.90 -13.34
N GLU A 73 -0.53 -10.36 -14.30
CA GLU A 73 0.00 -10.02 -15.62
C GLU A 73 -0.55 -8.64 -16.02
N SER A 74 0.19 -7.59 -15.66
CA SER A 74 0.04 -6.27 -16.29
C SER A 74 1.29 -6.01 -17.11
N ASP A 75 1.53 -6.87 -18.10
CA ASP A 75 2.32 -6.52 -19.27
C ASP A 75 1.44 -5.61 -20.15
N GLY A 76 1.30 -4.36 -19.69
CA GLY A 76 0.61 -3.29 -20.38
C GLY A 76 1.64 -2.26 -20.82
N GLU A 77 2.27 -2.55 -21.96
CA GLU A 77 2.79 -1.61 -22.94
C GLU A 77 2.33 -0.15 -22.70
N TRP A 78 3.20 0.70 -22.17
CA TRP A 78 2.95 2.14 -22.09
C TRP A 78 3.21 2.77 -23.48
N GLU A 79 2.35 2.47 -24.45
CA GLU A 79 2.18 3.29 -25.64
C GLU A 79 0.83 4.00 -25.53
N GLY A 80 0.89 5.31 -25.27
CA GLY A 80 -0.29 6.12 -25.01
C GLY A 80 0.04 7.60 -25.04
N ASP A 81 0.38 8.09 -26.23
CA ASP A 81 0.21 9.50 -26.63
C ASP A 81 -1.20 9.96 -26.25
N GLY A 82 -1.29 10.78 -25.20
CA GLY A 82 -2.56 11.10 -24.54
C GLY A 82 -2.59 12.52 -24.01
N ARG A 83 -2.38 13.48 -24.92
CA ARG A 83 -2.89 14.84 -24.73
C ARG A 83 -4.35 14.75 -24.28
N GLY A 84 -4.63 15.23 -23.07
CA GLY A 84 -5.98 15.37 -22.54
C GLY A 84 -6.18 16.77 -21.95
N PRO A 85 -7.39 17.37 -22.09
CA PRO A 85 -7.57 18.80 -22.23
C PRO A 85 -8.16 19.42 -20.97
N TRP A 86 -7.36 20.22 -20.26
CA TRP A 86 -7.85 21.22 -19.32
C TRP A 86 -7.01 22.49 -19.52
N ASP A 87 -7.63 23.44 -20.21
CA ASP A 87 -7.17 24.80 -20.50
C ASP A 87 -6.89 25.63 -19.23
N GLY A 88 -5.92 26.56 -19.33
CA GLY A 88 -5.97 27.76 -18.48
C GLY A 88 -4.65 28.48 -18.21
N ALA A 89 -4.38 29.50 -19.04
CA ALA A 89 -3.62 30.73 -18.74
C ALA A 89 -2.07 30.67 -18.73
N GLY A 90 -1.49 31.30 -19.75
CA GLY A 90 -0.08 31.65 -19.80
C GLY A 90 0.34 32.35 -21.09
N ASP A 91 -0.46 33.30 -21.59
CA ASP A 91 0.11 34.37 -22.42
C ASP A 91 1.04 35.19 -21.53
N CYS A 92 2.34 34.95 -21.67
CA CYS A 92 3.42 35.75 -21.12
C CYS A 92 4.64 35.61 -22.04
N LEU A 93 4.69 36.50 -23.03
CA LEU A 93 5.87 37.25 -23.48
C LEU A 93 7.24 36.54 -23.48
N LEU A 94 7.76 36.28 -24.68
CA LEU A 94 9.05 36.82 -25.16
C LEU A 94 9.25 36.57 -26.66
#